data_AF-A0A9E2LCX9-F1
#
_entry.id   AF-A0A9E2LCX9-F1
#
_cell.length_a   1.000
_cell.length_b   1.000
_cell.length_c   1.000
_cell.angle_alpha   90.00
_cell.angle_beta   90.00
_cell.angle_gamma   90.00
#
_symmetry.space_group_name_H-M   'P 1'
#
loop_
_entity.id
_entity.type
_entity.pdbx_description
1 polymer ?
#
loop_
_entity_poly.entity_id
_entity_poly.type
_entity_poly.pdbx_seq_one_letter_code
_entity_poly.pdbx_strand_id
1 'polypeptide(L)' 'MTEMLSTHTDKTLLTEMGHRVARLRVEAGMTQAELAYESGISKSTVERLEAGRSIQLAGLLRVLRVLGLIGHLEQL' A
#
# COMPACT_ATOMS: atom_id res chain seq x y z
N MET A 1 -25.90 4.19 -3.19
CA MET A 1 -25.25 3.77 -1.94
C MET A 1 -23.80 4.21 -1.98
N THR A 2 -23.59 5.53 -1.89
CA THR A 2 -22.28 6.19 -1.99
C THR A 2 -22.26 7.31 -0.95
N GLU A 3 -22.38 6.93 0.31
CA GLU A 3 -22.07 7.79 1.45
C GLU A 3 -20.97 7.09 2.24
N MET A 4 -19.71 7.34 1.87
CA MET A 4 -18.57 6.79 2.64
C MET A 4 -17.32 7.68 2.61
N LEU A 5 -17.32 8.81 1.90
CA LEU A 5 -16.14 9.66 1.74
C LEU A 5 -16.09 10.89 2.66
N SER A 6 -17.13 11.20 3.44
CA SER A 6 -17.18 12.46 4.22
C SER A 6 -16.69 12.38 5.68
N THR A 7 -16.31 11.21 6.20
CA THR A 7 -15.92 11.05 7.62
C THR A 7 -14.63 10.25 7.88
N HIS A 8 -13.93 9.79 6.84
CA HIS A 8 -12.68 9.06 7.04
C HIS A 8 -11.51 10.05 7.18
N THR A 9 -10.96 10.15 8.38
CA THR A 9 -9.69 10.88 8.59
C THR A 9 -8.59 10.26 7.72
N ASP A 10 -7.57 11.04 7.34
CA ASP A 10 -6.40 10.55 6.59
C ASP A 10 -5.80 9.30 7.23
N LYS A 11 -5.79 9.25 8.57
CA LYS A 11 -5.31 8.10 9.34
C LYS A 11 -6.11 6.83 9.06
N THR A 12 -7.43 6.93 8.98
CA THR A 12 -8.31 5.78 8.68
C THR A 12 -8.07 5.28 7.26
N LEU A 13 -7.96 6.20 6.29
CA LEU A 13 -7.67 5.86 4.90
C LEU A 13 -6.31 5.20 4.72
N LEU A 14 -5.27 5.71 5.39
CA LEU A 14 -3.94 5.11 5.38
C LEU A 14 -3.94 3.71 6.01
N THR A 15 -4.69 3.50 7.09
CA THR A 15 -4.82 2.19 7.74
C THR A 15 -5.47 1.17 6.81
N GLU A 16 -6.58 1.53 6.18
CA GLU A 16 -7.26 0.68 5.19
C GLU A 16 -6.36 0.37 3.99
N MET A 17 -5.63 1.36 3.48
CA MET A 17 -4.67 1.17 2.41
C MET A 17 -3.55 0.20 2.81
N GLY A 18 -2.98 0.37 4.00
CA GLY A 18 -1.96 -0.53 4.55
C GLY A 18 -2.44 -1.98 4.67
N HIS A 19 -3.64 -2.21 5.20
CA HIS A 19 -4.24 -3.53 5.28
C HIS A 19 -4.46 -4.17 3.91
N ARG A 20 -4.89 -3.39 2.90
CA ARG A 20 -5.06 -3.89 1.52
C ARG A 20 -3.73 -4.29 0.90
N VAL A 21 -2.69 -3.49 1.07
CA VAL A 21 -1.33 -3.82 0.60
C VAL A 21 -0.83 -5.10 1.27
N ALA A 22 -0.97 -5.21 2.59
CA ALA A 22 -0.54 -6.40 3.34
C ALA A 22 -1.25 -7.67 2.85
N ARG A 23 -2.56 -7.60 2.60
CA ARG A 23 -3.34 -8.72 2.08
C ARG A 23 -2.87 -9.14 0.69
N LEU A 24 -2.73 -8.18 -0.24
CA LEU A 24 -2.29 -8.44 -1.61
C LEU A 24 -0.86 -9.01 -1.65
N ARG A 25 0.02 -8.54 -0.77
CA ARG A 25 1.36 -9.12 -0.59
C ARG A 25 1.29 -10.60 -0.19
N VAL A 26 0.44 -10.93 0.78
CA VAL A 26 0.27 -12.33 1.25
C VAL A 26 -0.35 -13.21 0.15
N GLU A 27 -1.35 -12.70 -0.58
CA GLU A 27 -1.94 -13.39 -1.73
C GLU A 27 -0.91 -13.65 -2.85
N ALA A 28 0.07 -12.76 -3.00
CA ALA A 28 1.21 -12.93 -3.90
C ALA A 28 2.32 -13.86 -3.34
N GLY A 29 2.14 -14.44 -2.14
CA GLY A 29 3.11 -15.35 -1.52
C GLY A 29 4.39 -14.68 -1.03
N MET A 30 4.40 -13.36 -0.87
CA MET A 30 5.60 -12.60 -0.50
C MET A 30 5.65 -12.29 1.00
N THR A 31 6.83 -12.37 1.59
CA THR A 31 7.17 -11.74 2.87
C THR A 31 7.32 -10.22 2.71
N GLN A 32 7.28 -9.48 3.81
CA GLN A 32 7.55 -8.02 3.77
C GLN A 32 8.96 -7.70 3.25
N ALA A 33 9.94 -8.58 3.51
CA ALA A 33 11.30 -8.40 3.04
C ALA A 33 11.42 -8.58 1.51
N GLU A 34 10.72 -9.58 0.97
CA GLU A 34 10.67 -9.80 -0.49
C GLU A 34 9.96 -8.65 -1.19
N LEU A 35 8.79 -8.22 -0.70
CA LEU A 35 8.12 -7.05 -1.28
C LEU A 35 9.01 -5.80 -1.24
N ALA A 36 9.73 -5.59 -0.14
CA ALA A 36 10.65 -4.46 -0.01
C ALA A 36 11.79 -4.53 -1.03
N TYR A 37 12.40 -5.72 -1.19
CA TYR A 37 13.47 -5.98 -2.14
C TYR A 37 13.01 -5.73 -3.58
N GLU A 38 11.91 -6.36 -4.01
CA GLU A 38 11.34 -6.18 -5.36
C GLU A 38 10.91 -4.73 -5.62
N SER A 39 10.45 -4.02 -4.58
CA SER A 39 10.04 -2.62 -4.67
C SER A 39 11.22 -1.64 -4.60
N GLY A 40 12.44 -2.09 -4.33
CA GLY A 40 13.59 -1.22 -4.13
C GLY A 40 13.42 -0.21 -2.99
N ILE A 41 12.78 -0.62 -1.88
CA ILE A 41 12.60 0.18 -0.66
C ILE A 41 13.05 -0.57 0.58
N SER A 42 13.20 0.11 1.71
CA SER A 42 13.53 -0.57 2.96
C SER A 42 12.36 -1.42 3.47
N LYS A 43 12.66 -2.54 4.15
CA LYS A 43 11.66 -3.34 4.87
C LYS A 43 10.84 -2.50 5.86
N SER A 44 11.49 -1.56 6.55
CA SER A 44 10.82 -0.64 7.48
C SER A 44 9.81 0.29 6.79
N THR A 45 9.98 0.59 5.50
CA THR A 45 9.01 1.36 4.72
C THR A 45 7.78 0.51 4.42
N VAL A 46 7.95 -0.78 4.10
CA VAL A 46 6.83 -1.74 3.94
C VAL A 46 6.08 -1.93 5.25
N GLU A 47 6.79 -2.16 6.37
CA GLU A 47 6.17 -2.29 7.70
C GLU A 47 5.34 -1.05 8.07
N ARG A 48 5.87 0.15 7.81
CA ARG A 48 5.14 1.41 8.02
C ARG A 48 3.89 1.51 7.17
N LEU A 49 4.00 1.20 5.87
CA LEU A 49 2.88 1.22 4.94
C LEU A 49 1.77 0.28 5.42
N GLU A 50 2.11 -0.98 5.72
CA GLU A 50 1.16 -1.99 6.19
C GLU A 50 0.55 -1.65 7.55
N ALA A 51 1.27 -0.91 8.40
CA ALA A 51 0.79 -0.37 9.67
C ALA A 51 -0.01 0.94 9.54
N GLY A 52 -0.36 1.36 8.32
CA GLY A 52 -1.15 2.58 8.07
C GLY A 52 -0.43 3.88 8.38
N ARG A 53 0.91 3.88 8.40
CA ARG A 53 1.72 5.09 8.55
C ARG A 53 1.96 5.71 7.18
N SER A 54 1.97 7.04 7.13
CA SER A 54 2.33 7.78 5.92
C SER A 54 3.71 7.35 5.41
N ILE A 55 3.85 7.22 4.10
CA ILE A 55 5.13 6.99 3.41
C ILE A 55 5.24 7.98 2.25
N GLN A 56 6.42 8.10 1.67
CA GLN A 56 6.57 8.90 0.46
C GLN A 56 5.77 8.25 -0.69
N LEU A 57 5.08 9.07 -1.47
CA LEU A 57 4.28 8.62 -2.62
C LEU A 57 5.10 7.76 -3.59
N ALA A 58 6.35 8.15 -3.87
CA ALA A 58 7.25 7.36 -4.72
C ALA A 58 7.47 5.93 -4.20
N GLY A 59 7.52 5.74 -2.87
CA GLY A 59 7.59 4.41 -2.25
C GLY A 59 6.32 3.60 -2.48
N LEU A 60 5.15 4.23 -2.33
CA LEU A 60 3.86 3.60 -2.63
C LEU A 60 3.79 3.17 -4.11
N LEU A 61 4.18 4.04 -5.04
CA LEU A 61 4.18 3.73 -6.47
C LEU A 61 5.06 2.52 -6.82
N ARG A 62 6.20 2.34 -6.14
CA ARG A 62 7.05 1.16 -6.33
C ARG A 62 6.37 -0.12 -5.82
N VAL A 63 5.73 -0.08 -4.66
CA VAL A 63 4.95 -1.21 -4.12
C VAL A 63 3.80 -1.57 -5.05
N LEU A 64 3.02 -0.58 -5.52
CA LEU A 64 1.92 -0.82 -6.45
C LEU A 64 2.38 -1.44 -7.77
N ARG A 65 3.59 -1.08 -8.25
CA ARG A 65 4.16 -1.69 -9.45
C ARG A 65 4.46 -3.18 -9.26
N VAL A 66 5.08 -3.56 -8.13
CA VAL A 66 5.38 -4.97 -7.82
C VAL A 66 4.11 -5.79 -7.65
N LEU A 67 3.08 -5.21 -7.02
CA LEU A 67 1.79 -5.87 -6.83
C LEU A 67 0.90 -5.85 -8.08
N GLY A 68 1.35 -5.31 -9.21
CA GLY A 68 0.57 -5.26 -10.46
C GLY A 68 -0.61 -4.29 -10.47
N LEU A 69 -0.63 -3.31 -9.55
CA LEU A 69 -1.74 -2.37 -9.33
C LEU A 69 -1.53 -0.99 -9.97
N ILE A 70 -0.39 -0.76 -10.61
CA ILE A 70 -0.05 0.57 -11.16
C ILE A 70 -1.08 1.06 -12.20
N GLY A 71 -1.72 0.14 -12.94
CA GLY A 71 -2.75 0.47 -13.93
C GLY A 71 -4.01 1.10 -13.33
N HIS A 72 -4.30 0.87 -12.04
CA HIS A 72 -5.44 1.52 -11.39
C HIS A 72 -5.26 3.03 -11.25
N LEU A 73 -4.03 3.55 -11.36
CA LEU A 73 -3.77 4.99 -11.29
C LEU A 73 -4.23 5.73 -12.55
N GLU A 74 -4.48 5.03 -13.66
CA GLU A 74 -5.03 5.62 -14.88
C GLU A 74 -6.48 6.13 -14.70
N GLN A 75 -7.13 5.75 -13.59
CA GLN A 75 -8.51 6.10 -13.25
C GLN A 75 -8.63 7.20 -12.16
N LEU A 76 -7.51 7.78 -11.73
CA LEU A 76 -7.48 8.92 -10.80
C LEU A 76 -7.70 10.24 -11.55
#